data_AF-A0A920GTF0-F1
#
_entry.id   AF-A0A920GTF0-F1
#
_cell.length_a   1.000
_cell.length_b   1.000
_cell.length_c   1.000
_cell.angle_alpha   90.00
_cell.angle_beta   90.00
_cell.angle_gamma   90.00
#
_symmetry.space_group_name_H-M   'P 1'
#
loop_
_entity.id
_entity.type
_entity.pdbx_description
1 polymer ?
#
loop_
_entity_poly.entity_id
_entity_poly.type
_entity_poly.pdbx_seq_one_letter_code
_entity_poly.pdbx_strand_id
1 'polypeptide(L)'
;MLLADPNQIASLSKIADDPNVSFLAEKSAGFKKNRGDAEEIFMNSPDLVVAGVYTEKATVQILQSLGVRVEIFPIEQNFDDIVKNIKKMGLLVGHSDRAKRMIDDFNVRLEELRSGITERPRAAIYSANGYTTGTDTMSGQILKTAGFGT
;
A
#
# COMPACT_ATOMS: atom_id res chain seq x y z
N MET A 1 9.43 4.68 0.51
CA MET A 1 10.66 3.89 0.71
C MET A 1 11.10 3.06 -0.51
N LEU A 2 10.19 2.52 -1.33
CA LEU A 2 10.56 1.89 -2.61
C LEU A 2 10.53 2.88 -3.78
N LEU A 3 9.56 3.81 -3.77
CA LEU A 3 9.42 4.84 -4.80
C LEU A 3 10.05 6.17 -4.37
N ALA A 4 9.71 6.68 -3.19
CA ALA A 4 10.31 7.89 -2.62
C ALA A 4 11.78 7.66 -2.22
N ASP A 5 12.63 8.65 -2.50
CA ASP A 5 13.99 8.74 -1.98
C ASP A 5 13.97 9.03 -0.46
N PRO A 6 15.02 8.65 0.30
CA PRO A 6 15.03 8.83 1.74
C PRO A 6 14.84 10.29 2.20
N ASN A 7 15.39 11.26 1.45
CA ASN A 7 15.26 12.68 1.74
C ASN A 7 13.85 13.24 1.45
N GLN A 8 13.00 12.50 0.73
CA GLN A 8 11.59 12.85 0.49
C GLN A 8 10.66 12.36 1.61
N ILE A 9 11.19 11.67 2.64
CA ILE A 9 10.40 11.07 3.71
C ILE A 9 10.72 11.80 5.01
N ALA A 10 9.86 12.75 5.39
CA ALA A 10 10.00 13.48 6.64
C ALA A 10 9.65 12.62 7.88
N SER A 11 8.62 11.78 7.78
CA SER A 11 8.27 10.80 8.82
C SER A 11 7.39 9.67 8.27
N LEU A 12 7.28 8.58 9.03
CA LEU A 12 6.42 7.43 8.76
C LEU A 12 5.46 7.19 9.94
N SER A 13 4.30 6.57 9.69
CA SER A 13 3.43 6.14 10.78
C SER A 13 4.13 5.12 11.69
N LYS A 14 3.76 5.07 12.96
CA LYS A 14 4.36 4.17 13.96
C LYS A 14 4.29 2.69 13.56
N ILE A 15 3.24 2.28 12.84
CA ILE A 15 3.07 0.90 12.36
C ILE A 15 4.12 0.49 11.33
N ALA A 16 4.86 1.44 10.75
CA ALA A 16 5.91 1.13 9.78
C ALA A 16 7.01 0.25 10.38
N ASP A 17 7.28 0.32 11.69
CA ASP A 17 8.28 -0.50 12.40
C ASP A 17 7.81 -1.91 12.75
N ASP A 18 6.51 -2.21 12.66
CA ASP A 18 5.98 -3.51 13.09
C ASP A 18 6.11 -4.54 11.96
N PRO A 19 6.98 -5.56 12.10
CA PRO A 19 7.21 -6.57 11.06
C PRO A 19 5.99 -7.46 10.79
N ASN A 20 4.99 -7.47 11.67
CA ASN A 20 3.75 -8.23 11.45
C ASN A 20 2.79 -7.55 10.47
N VAL A 21 2.94 -6.24 10.25
CA VAL A 21 2.05 -5.45 9.39
C VAL A 21 2.78 -4.66 8.31
N SER A 22 4.11 -4.56 8.38
CA SER A 22 4.95 -3.79 7.45
C SER A 22 6.05 -4.66 6.88
N PHE A 23 5.99 -4.93 5.58
CA PHE A 23 7.03 -5.66 4.84
C PHE A 23 8.40 -4.92 4.87
N LEU A 24 8.39 -3.60 5.08
CA LEU A 24 9.59 -2.76 5.07
C LEU A 24 10.00 -2.31 6.47
N ALA A 25 9.61 -3.05 7.52
CA ALA A 25 9.88 -2.70 8.92
C ALA A 25 11.36 -2.38 9.17
N GLU A 26 12.26 -3.27 8.74
CA GLU A 26 13.71 -3.08 8.88
C GLU A 26 14.20 -1.81 8.18
N LYS A 27 13.75 -1.56 6.94
CA LYS A 27 14.12 -0.35 6.18
C LYS A 27 13.58 0.92 6.81
N SER A 28 12.52 0.82 7.61
CA SER A 28 11.84 1.97 8.19
C SER A 28 12.56 2.55 9.42
N ALA A 29 13.48 1.79 10.05
CA ALA A 29 14.16 2.16 11.28
C ALA A 29 14.93 3.50 11.20
N GLY A 30 15.41 3.87 10.00
CA GLY A 30 16.14 5.12 9.77
C GLY A 30 15.26 6.37 9.64
N PHE A 31 13.93 6.26 9.73
CA PHE A 31 13.01 7.37 9.53
C PHE A 31 12.31 7.74 10.84
N LYS A 32 12.12 9.06 11.05
CA LYS A 32 11.29 9.58 12.16
C LYS A 32 9.89 8.97 12.10
N LYS A 33 9.31 8.65 13.25
CA LYS A 33 7.93 8.17 13.35
C LYS A 33 6.97 9.27 13.76
N ASN A 34 5.71 9.09 13.40
CA ASN A 34 4.58 9.85 13.88
C ASN A 34 3.42 8.93 14.27
N ARG A 35 2.51 9.45 15.10
CA ARG A 35 1.33 8.74 15.60
C ARG A 35 0.08 8.94 14.73
N GLY A 36 0.19 9.74 13.67
CA GLY A 36 -0.96 10.15 12.87
C GLY A 36 -1.64 11.43 13.37
N ASP A 37 -1.07 12.12 14.37
CA ASP A 37 -1.60 13.36 14.90
C ASP A 37 -1.30 14.53 13.95
N ALA A 38 -2.29 15.40 13.71
CA ALA A 38 -2.15 16.49 12.74
C ALA A 38 -1.04 17.49 13.12
N GLU A 39 -0.91 17.82 14.40
CA GLU A 39 0.13 18.72 14.90
C GLU A 39 1.53 18.12 14.70
N GLU A 40 1.71 16.85 15.05
CA GLU A 40 2.99 16.15 14.89
C GLU A 40 3.40 16.07 13.41
N ILE A 41 2.44 15.77 12.52
CA ILE A 41 2.67 15.74 11.08
C ILE A 41 3.03 17.14 10.57
N PHE A 42 2.26 18.16 10.93
CA PHE A 42 2.46 19.54 10.48
C PHE A 42 3.81 20.12 10.92
N MET A 43 4.27 19.79 12.13
CA MET A 43 5.58 20.20 12.66
C MET A 43 6.77 19.64 11.87
N ASN A 44 6.58 18.61 11.03
CA ASN A 44 7.61 18.13 10.12
C ASN A 44 7.66 18.92 8.80
N SER A 45 6.86 19.98 8.66
CA SER A 45 6.76 20.83 7.47
C SER A 45 6.59 20.05 6.16
N PRO A 46 5.64 19.10 6.06
CA PRO A 46 5.46 18.30 4.86
C PRO A 46 4.84 19.16 3.73
N ASP A 47 5.31 18.93 2.51
CA ASP A 47 4.67 19.42 1.29
C ASP A 47 3.58 18.44 0.78
N LEU A 48 3.66 17.17 1.18
CA LEU A 48 2.72 16.10 0.87
C LEU A 48 2.54 15.15 2.05
N VAL A 49 1.28 14.81 2.36
CA VAL A 49 0.92 13.73 3.28
C VAL A 49 0.20 12.64 2.51
N VAL A 50 0.68 11.40 2.62
CA VAL A 50 0.05 10.20 2.04
C VAL A 50 -0.75 9.52 3.14
N ALA A 51 -2.06 9.42 2.95
CA ALA A 51 -3.01 8.85 3.91
C ALA A 51 -3.77 7.67 3.29
N GLY A 52 -4.15 6.67 4.10
CA GLY A 52 -5.11 5.64 3.69
C GLY A 52 -6.55 6.07 3.94
N VAL A 53 -7.52 5.43 3.30
CA VAL A 53 -8.97 5.68 3.51
C VAL A 53 -9.44 5.53 4.96
N TYR A 54 -8.71 4.78 5.78
CA TYR A 54 -8.99 4.59 7.21
C TYR A 54 -8.27 5.56 8.14
N THR A 55 -7.48 6.49 7.59
CA THR A 55 -6.88 7.57 8.38
C THR A 55 -7.99 8.42 8.99
N GLU A 56 -7.79 8.89 10.22
CA GLU A 56 -8.78 9.71 10.91
C GLU A 56 -9.16 10.94 10.10
N LYS A 57 -10.47 11.10 9.83
CA LYS A 57 -10.99 12.19 9.01
C LYS A 57 -10.66 13.57 9.59
N ALA A 58 -10.70 13.69 10.91
CA ALA A 58 -10.37 14.93 11.61
C ALA A 58 -8.91 15.35 11.33
N THR A 59 -7.96 14.41 11.44
CA THR A 59 -6.54 14.66 11.10
C THR A 59 -6.39 15.16 9.67
N VAL A 60 -7.01 14.47 8.70
CA VAL A 60 -6.95 14.86 7.28
C VAL A 60 -7.49 16.26 7.07
N GLN A 61 -8.64 16.58 7.65
CA GLN A 61 -9.28 17.89 7.53
C GLN A 61 -8.44 19.01 8.15
N ILE A 62 -7.84 18.78 9.32
CA ILE A 62 -6.96 19.76 9.96
C ILE A 62 -5.76 20.04 9.06
N LEU A 63 -5.06 19.01 8.58
CA LEU A 63 -3.89 19.17 7.70
C LEU A 63 -4.25 19.93 6.41
N GLN A 64 -5.37 19.59 5.77
CA GLN A 64 -5.86 20.30 4.59
C GLN A 64 -6.19 21.77 4.91
N SER A 65 -6.80 22.06 6.06
CA SER A 65 -7.12 23.42 6.48
C SER A 65 -5.87 24.27 6.74
N LEU A 66 -4.76 23.63 7.12
CA LEU A 66 -3.44 24.25 7.30
C LEU A 66 -2.67 24.39 5.98
N GLY A 67 -3.29 24.07 4.84
CA GLY A 67 -2.70 24.21 3.51
C GLY A 67 -1.79 23.04 3.10
N VAL A 68 -1.74 21.96 3.87
CA VAL A 68 -0.95 20.77 3.52
C VAL A 68 -1.71 19.95 2.48
N ARG A 69 -1.03 19.55 1.41
CA ARG A 69 -1.60 18.62 0.42
C ARG A 69 -1.70 17.23 1.04
N VAL A 70 -2.91 16.68 1.10
CA VAL A 70 -3.16 15.31 1.58
C VAL A 70 -3.70 14.46 0.43
N GLU A 71 -3.01 13.37 0.12
CA GLU A 71 -3.41 12.39 -0.88
C GLU A 71 -3.93 11.12 -0.22
N ILE A 72 -5.21 10.83 -0.41
CA ILE A 72 -5.86 9.63 0.13
C ILE A 72 -5.71 8.49 -0.88
N PHE A 73 -5.24 7.33 -0.41
CA PHE A 73 -5.12 6.10 -1.16
C PHE A 73 -6.25 5.13 -0.80
N PRO A 74 -7.00 4.62 -1.80
CA PRO A 74 -8.03 3.60 -1.58
C PRO A 74 -7.39 2.24 -1.27
N ILE A 75 -8.18 1.34 -0.68
CA ILE A 75 -7.79 -0.07 -0.50
C ILE A 75 -7.73 -0.72 -1.88
N GLU A 76 -6.68 -1.48 -2.12
CA GLU A 76 -6.53 -2.31 -3.30
C GLU A 76 -7.37 -3.60 -3.16
N GLN A 77 -8.32 -3.81 -4.07
CA GLN A 77 -9.14 -5.02 -4.09
C GLN A 77 -8.64 -6.07 -5.09
N ASN A 78 -7.79 -5.65 -6.03
CA ASN A 78 -7.22 -6.47 -7.09
C ASN A 78 -5.85 -5.94 -7.52
N PHE A 79 -5.16 -6.68 -8.39
CA PHE A 79 -3.82 -6.33 -8.87
C PHE A 79 -3.79 -5.06 -9.73
N ASP A 80 -4.87 -4.72 -10.45
CA ASP A 80 -4.92 -3.49 -11.24
C ASP A 80 -4.92 -2.25 -10.32
N ASP A 81 -5.56 -2.34 -9.16
CA ASP A 81 -5.55 -1.26 -8.17
C ASP A 81 -4.15 -1.07 -7.56
N ILE A 82 -3.40 -2.15 -7.35
CA ILE A 82 -1.98 -2.08 -6.96
C ILE A 82 -1.19 -1.30 -8.03
N VAL A 83 -1.34 -1.66 -9.31
CA VAL A 83 -0.66 -0.98 -10.42
C VAL A 83 -1.03 0.51 -10.48
N LYS A 84 -2.32 0.85 -10.32
CA LYS A 84 -2.79 2.25 -10.27
C LYS A 84 -2.16 3.01 -9.11
N ASN A 85 -2.11 2.43 -7.91
CA ASN A 85 -1.55 3.08 -6.73
C ASN A 85 -0.03 3.24 -6.83
N ILE A 86 0.71 2.26 -7.38
CA ILE A 86 2.14 2.41 -7.68
C ILE A 86 2.38 3.56 -8.65
N LYS A 87 1.58 3.64 -9.73
CA LYS A 87 1.68 4.72 -10.72
C LYS A 87 1.38 6.09 -10.10
N LYS A 88 0.31 6.20 -9.32
CA LYS A 88 -0.06 7.43 -8.59
C LYS A 88 1.07 7.86 -7.66
N MET A 89 1.59 6.95 -6.85
CA MET A 89 2.68 7.24 -5.92
C MET A 89 3.94 7.69 -6.66
N GLY A 90 4.31 7.02 -7.76
CA GLY A 90 5.43 7.40 -8.61
C GLY A 90 5.34 8.82 -9.12
N LEU A 91 4.16 9.24 -9.59
CA LEU A 91 3.92 10.61 -10.02
C LEU A 91 4.07 11.61 -8.85
N LEU A 92 3.50 11.28 -7.68
CA LEU A 92 3.53 12.16 -6.51
C LEU A 92 4.93 12.44 -5.98
N VAL A 93 5.84 11.44 -6.03
CA VAL A 93 7.23 11.62 -5.59
C VAL A 93 8.20 11.97 -6.71
N GLY A 94 7.71 12.21 -7.94
CA GLY A 94 8.55 12.56 -9.08
C GLY A 94 9.39 11.41 -9.64
N HIS A 95 9.03 10.15 -9.37
CA HIS A 95 9.75 8.94 -9.75
C HIS A 95 8.92 8.04 -10.68
N SER A 96 8.28 8.61 -11.70
CA SER A 96 7.44 7.88 -12.66
C SER A 96 8.17 6.73 -13.36
N ASP A 97 9.43 6.91 -13.72
CA ASP A 97 10.23 5.85 -14.36
C ASP A 97 10.54 4.68 -13.41
N ARG A 98 10.76 4.99 -12.12
CA ARG A 98 10.96 3.98 -11.07
C ARG A 98 9.67 3.19 -10.84
N ALA A 99 8.53 3.89 -10.81
CA ALA A 99 7.22 3.25 -10.73
C ALA A 99 6.94 2.38 -11.95
N LYS A 100 7.26 2.85 -13.16
CA LYS A 100 7.12 2.06 -14.39
C LYS A 100 7.91 0.75 -14.32
N ARG A 101 9.20 0.81 -13.95
CA ARG A 101 10.03 -0.41 -13.80
C ARG A 101 9.44 -1.39 -12.79
N MET A 102 8.93 -0.89 -11.67
CA MET A 102 8.29 -1.71 -10.64
C MET A 102 6.99 -2.37 -11.14
N ILE A 103 6.18 -1.63 -11.89
CA ILE A 103 4.95 -2.15 -12.51
C ILE A 103 5.30 -3.22 -13.55
N ASP A 104 6.31 -2.98 -14.37
CA ASP A 104 6.74 -3.93 -15.41
C ASP A 104 7.24 -5.24 -14.76
N ASP A 105 8.10 -5.18 -13.72
CA ASP A 105 8.54 -6.35 -12.94
C ASP A 105 7.37 -7.10 -12.29
N PHE A 106 6.46 -6.35 -11.66
CA PHE A 106 5.27 -6.89 -11.04
C PHE A 106 4.40 -7.68 -12.04
N ASN A 107 4.17 -7.12 -13.23
CA ASN A 107 3.36 -7.76 -14.27
C ASN A 107 4.02 -9.03 -14.82
N VAL A 108 5.35 -9.01 -15.02
CA VAL A 108 6.09 -10.20 -15.46
C VAL A 108 5.92 -11.33 -14.44
N ARG A 109 6.17 -11.05 -13.17
CA ARG A 109 6.05 -12.05 -12.09
C ARG A 109 4.61 -12.55 -11.92
N LEU A 110 3.62 -11.67 -12.10
CA LEU A 110 2.22 -12.05 -12.03
C LEU A 110 1.83 -13.01 -13.16
N GLU A 111 2.31 -12.77 -14.38
CA GLU A 111 2.08 -13.67 -15.51
C GLU A 111 2.82 -15.00 -15.36
N GLU A 112 4.05 -14.99 -14.85
CA GLU A 112 4.78 -16.23 -14.50
C GLU A 112 4.00 -17.10 -13.52
N LEU A 113 3.43 -16.51 -12.47
CA LEU A 113 2.61 -17.24 -11.48
C LEU A 113 1.33 -17.82 -12.08
N ARG A 114 0.76 -17.17 -13.10
CA ARG A 114 -0.43 -17.65 -13.80
C ARG A 114 -0.09 -18.75 -14.80
N SER A 115 1.11 -18.69 -15.38
CA SER A 115 1.59 -19.67 -16.34
C SER A 115 1.88 -21.01 -15.66
N GLY A 116 1.52 -22.12 -16.30
CA GLY A 116 1.79 -23.46 -15.76
C GLY A 116 0.72 -24.02 -14.80
N ILE A 117 -0.37 -23.30 -14.54
CA ILE A 117 -1.51 -23.85 -13.79
C ILE A 117 -2.32 -24.78 -14.69
N THR A 118 -2.22 -26.09 -14.46
CA THR A 118 -2.98 -27.13 -15.18
C THR A 118 -4.18 -27.66 -14.40
N GLU A 119 -4.13 -27.58 -13.07
CA GLU A 119 -5.19 -28.04 -12.18
C GLU A 119 -5.71 -26.90 -11.31
N ARG A 120 -7.00 -26.95 -10.97
CA ARG A 120 -7.66 -25.92 -10.13
C ARG A 120 -8.40 -26.52 -8.95
N PRO A 121 -7.69 -27.05 -7.94
CA PRO A 121 -8.32 -27.56 -6.73
C PRO A 121 -9.10 -26.44 -6.02
N ARG A 122 -10.16 -26.83 -5.30
CA ARG A 122 -10.97 -25.86 -4.55
C ARG A 122 -10.27 -25.48 -3.26
N ALA A 123 -10.24 -24.19 -2.96
CA ALA A 123 -9.74 -23.65 -1.70
C ALA A 123 -10.70 -22.62 -1.13
N ALA A 124 -10.69 -22.48 0.19
CA ALA A 124 -11.41 -21.44 0.91
C ALA A 124 -10.47 -20.79 1.93
N ILE A 125 -10.64 -19.48 2.13
CA ILE A 125 -9.94 -18.76 3.20
C ILE A 125 -10.78 -18.88 4.47
N TYR A 126 -10.12 -19.28 5.55
CA TYR A 126 -10.74 -19.41 6.86
C TYR A 126 -9.98 -18.56 7.87
N SER A 127 -10.64 -17.52 8.35
CA SER A 127 -10.12 -16.57 9.33
C SER A 127 -10.73 -16.83 10.70
N ALA A 128 -10.19 -16.15 11.73
CA ALA A 128 -10.71 -16.21 13.09
C ALA A 128 -12.23 -16.02 13.13
N ASN A 129 -12.90 -16.68 14.07
CA ASN A 129 -14.37 -16.65 14.24
C ASN A 129 -15.18 -17.19 13.05
N GLY A 130 -14.57 -17.95 12.15
CA GLY A 130 -15.28 -18.57 11.02
C GLY A 130 -15.54 -17.66 9.84
N TYR A 131 -14.86 -16.51 9.76
CA TYR A 131 -14.99 -15.61 8.62
C TYR A 131 -14.30 -16.19 7.37
N THR A 132 -14.95 -16.00 6.22
CA THR A 132 -14.40 -16.28 4.89
C THR A 132 -14.47 -15.03 4.02
N THR A 133 -13.57 -14.91 3.05
CA THR A 133 -13.51 -13.77 2.13
C THR A 133 -13.90 -14.20 0.71
N GLY A 134 -14.77 -13.42 0.07
CA GLY A 134 -15.22 -13.69 -1.30
C GLY A 134 -14.15 -13.44 -2.37
N THR A 135 -14.47 -13.81 -3.60
CA THR A 135 -13.60 -13.69 -4.78
C THR A 135 -13.21 -12.26 -5.13
N ASP A 136 -14.03 -11.29 -4.73
CA ASP A 136 -13.84 -9.85 -5.02
C ASP A 136 -12.92 -9.16 -4.00
N THR A 137 -12.29 -9.92 -3.11
CA THR A 137 -11.28 -9.43 -2.17
C THR A 137 -9.88 -9.67 -2.71
N MET A 138 -8.89 -8.91 -2.23
CA MET A 138 -7.48 -9.14 -2.57
C MET A 138 -7.06 -10.59 -2.29
N SER A 139 -7.45 -11.16 -1.14
CA SER A 139 -7.14 -12.55 -0.80
C SER A 139 -7.80 -13.55 -1.76
N GLY A 140 -9.02 -13.27 -2.23
CA GLY A 140 -9.69 -14.04 -3.28
C GLY A 140 -8.97 -13.96 -4.63
N GLN A 141 -8.49 -12.76 -5.01
CA GLN A 141 -7.68 -12.57 -6.22
C GLN A 141 -6.35 -13.32 -6.15
N ILE A 142 -5.71 -13.36 -4.98
CA ILE A 142 -4.50 -14.15 -4.74
C ILE A 142 -4.77 -15.65 -4.91
N LEU A 143 -5.82 -16.19 -4.28
CA LEU A 143 -6.19 -17.61 -4.45
C LEU A 143 -6.42 -17.97 -5.92
N LYS A 144 -7.20 -17.16 -6.62
CA LYS A 144 -7.48 -17.38 -8.05
C LYS A 144 -6.22 -17.35 -8.90
N THR A 145 -5.31 -16.42 -8.60
CA THR A 145 -4.03 -16.27 -9.31
C THR A 145 -3.07 -17.42 -9.02
N ALA A 146 -3.10 -17.95 -7.80
CA ALA A 146 -2.35 -19.14 -7.41
C ALA A 146 -2.94 -20.45 -7.99
N GLY A 147 -4.02 -20.36 -8.78
CA GLY A 147 -4.61 -21.50 -9.48
C GLY A 147 -5.74 -22.21 -8.73
N PHE A 148 -6.17 -21.71 -7.59
CA PHE A 148 -7.29 -22.33 -6.88
C PHE A 148 -8.65 -21.93 -7.46
N GLY A 149 -9.56 -22.90 -7.49
CA GLY A 149 -10.99 -22.63 -7.63
C GLY A 149 -11.60 -22.22 -6.29
N THR A 150 -12.66 -21.42 -6.33
CA THR A 150 -13.46 -21.02 -5.16
C THR A 150 -14.88 -21.55 -5.33
#